data_AF-A0A935DLK4-F1
#
_entry.id   AF-A0A935DLK4-F1
#
_cell.length_a   1.000
_cell.length_b   1.000
_cell.length_c   1.000
_cell.angle_alpha   90.00
_cell.angle_beta   90.00
_cell.angle_gamma   90.00
#
_symmetry.space_group_name_H-M   'P 1'
#
loop_
_entity.id
_entity.type
_entity.pdbx_description
1 polymer ?
#
loop_
_entity_poly.entity_id
_entity_poly.type
_entity_poly.pdbx_seq_one_letter_code
_entity_poly.pdbx_strand_id
1 'polypeptide(L)'
;MSPIVDRVRKLIALAGSPNEHESRSAAAMACRLIREHGLHVDDPSPHRHRADREPEAPHRRTQGPYARDRSARGQPYCRECSEPIADGEVFRDDGGAPVHGDCIPRGERP
;
A
#
# COMPACT_ATOMS: atom_id res chain seq x y z
N MET A 1 -28.50 18.60 -17.48
CA MET A 1 -27.25 18.40 -16.71
C MET A 1 -27.45 19.01 -15.33
N SER A 2 -27.01 18.33 -14.27
CA SER A 2 -27.21 18.82 -12.90
C SER A 2 -26.30 20.02 -12.62
N PRO A 3 -26.80 21.11 -12.00
CA PRO A 3 -26.04 22.36 -11.81
C PRO A 3 -24.75 22.17 -10.99
N ILE A 4 -24.73 21.14 -10.13
CA ILE A 4 -23.56 20.76 -9.33
C ILE A 4 -22.46 20.16 -10.20
N VAL A 5 -22.81 19.34 -11.19
CA VAL A 5 -21.85 18.70 -12.10
C VAL A 5 -21.14 19.76 -12.95
N ASP A 6 -21.89 20.76 -13.43
CA ASP A 6 -21.32 21.88 -14.18
C ASP A 6 -20.37 22.73 -13.32
N ARG A 7 -20.70 22.93 -12.04
CA ARG A 7 -19.82 23.62 -11.08
C ARG A 7 -18.54 22.82 -10.81
N VAL A 8 -18.64 21.51 -10.61
CA VAL A 8 -17.46 20.65 -10.41
C VAL A 8 -16.56 20.66 -11.64
N ARG A 9 -17.11 20.56 -12.85
CA ARG A 9 -16.32 20.65 -14.10
C ARG A 9 -15.56 21.98 -14.23
N LYS A 10 -16.19 23.10 -13.90
CA LYS A 10 -15.53 24.41 -13.89
C LYS A 10 -14.38 24.47 -12.88
N LEU A 11 -14.58 23.93 -11.68
CA LEU A 11 -13.54 23.88 -10.65
C LEU A 11 -12.36 22.98 -11.06
N ILE A 12 -12.62 21.84 -11.70
CA ILE A 12 -11.56 20.97 -12.24
C ILE A 12 -10.75 21.70 -13.32
N ALA A 13 -11.41 22.46 -14.20
CA ALA A 13 -10.71 23.26 -15.20
C ALA A 13 -9.80 24.34 -14.57
N LEU A 14 -10.28 24.99 -13.49
CA LEU A 14 -9.50 25.98 -12.74
C LEU A 14 -8.35 25.37 -11.93
N ALA A 15 -8.49 24.13 -11.47
CA ALA A 15 -7.45 23.42 -10.73
C ALA A 15 -6.17 23.19 -11.56
N GLY A 16 -6.26 23.23 -12.89
CA GLY A 16 -5.12 23.15 -13.81
C GLY A 16 -4.50 24.50 -14.19
N SER A 17 -4.95 25.61 -13.58
CA SER A 17 -4.43 26.94 -13.90
C SER A 17 -3.00 27.14 -13.37
N PRO A 18 -2.20 28.04 -13.96
CA PRO A 18 -0.86 28.35 -13.48
C PRO A 18 -0.87 29.15 -12.15
N ASN A 19 -2.03 29.65 -11.71
CA ASN A 19 -2.13 30.34 -10.43
C ASN A 19 -2.32 29.33 -9.30
N GLU A 20 -1.22 29.00 -8.61
CA GLU A 20 -1.19 27.98 -7.55
C GLU A 20 -2.26 28.20 -6.46
N HIS A 21 -2.54 29.45 -6.10
CA HIS A 21 -3.50 29.77 -5.06
C HIS A 21 -4.94 29.47 -5.48
N GLU A 22 -5.29 29.86 -6.70
CA GLU A 22 -6.61 29.58 -7.29
C GLU A 22 -6.77 28.09 -7.61
N SER A 23 -5.72 27.46 -8.14
CA SER A 23 -5.70 26.04 -8.48
C SER A 23 -5.91 25.16 -7.25
N ARG A 24 -5.19 25.44 -6.15
CA ARG A 24 -5.33 24.68 -4.89
C ARG A 24 -6.73 24.84 -4.29
N SER A 25 -7.26 26.06 -4.30
CA SER A 25 -8.58 26.37 -3.76
C SER A 25 -9.69 25.72 -4.60
N ALA A 26 -9.57 25.76 -5.93
CA ALA A 26 -10.50 25.13 -6.85
C ALA A 26 -10.52 23.60 -6.71
N ALA A 27 -9.34 22.97 -6.60
CA ALA A 27 -9.22 21.53 -6.38
C ALA A 27 -9.87 21.11 -5.05
N ALA A 28 -9.61 21.83 -3.96
CA ALA A 28 -10.23 21.56 -2.66
C ALA A 28 -11.76 21.67 -2.71
N MET A 29 -12.29 22.70 -3.38
CA MET A 29 -13.73 22.88 -3.56
C MET A 29 -14.36 21.78 -4.44
N ALA A 30 -13.69 21.37 -5.52
CA ALA A 30 -14.15 20.27 -6.36
C ALA A 30 -14.25 18.95 -5.56
N CYS A 31 -13.19 18.60 -4.83
CA CYS A 31 -13.14 17.39 -4.00
C CYS A 31 -14.20 17.40 -2.87
N ARG A 32 -14.55 18.58 -2.36
CA ARG A 32 -15.63 18.72 -1.38
C ARG A 32 -16.99 18.41 -2.00
N LEU A 33 -17.33 19.05 -3.13
CA LEU A 33 -18.61 18.85 -3.80
C LEU A 33 -18.81 17.41 -4.31
N ILE A 34 -17.74 16.77 -4.78
CA ILE A 34 -17.77 15.36 -5.19
C ILE A 34 -18.17 14.46 -4.02
N ARG A 35 -17.59 14.67 -2.84
CA ARG A 35 -17.91 13.89 -1.63
C ARG A 35 -19.32 14.19 -1.11
N GLU A 36 -19.70 15.46 -1.02
CA GLU A 36 -21.00 15.88 -0.50
C GLU A 36 -22.17 15.36 -1.34
N HIS A 37 -22.00 15.26 -2.67
CA HIS A 37 -23.04 14.82 -3.58
C HIS A 37 -22.86 13.39 -4.11
N GLY A 38 -21.88 12.65 -3.59
CA GLY A 38 -21.62 11.26 -3.99
C GLY A 38 -21.34 11.09 -5.49
N LEU A 39 -20.67 12.07 -6.11
CA LEU A 39 -20.41 12.04 -7.54
C LEU A 39 -19.31 11.02 -7.85
N HIS A 40 -19.57 10.14 -8.82
CA HIS A 40 -18.55 9.23 -9.35
C HIS A 40 -17.79 9.91 -10.49
N VAL A 41 -16.46 9.83 -10.45
CA VAL A 41 -15.59 10.31 -11.53
C VAL A 41 -15.03 9.07 -12.22
N ASP A 42 -15.70 8.63 -13.27
CA ASP A 42 -15.16 7.62 -14.16
C ASP A 42 -14.07 8.24 -15.03
N ASP A 43 -12.89 7.65 -15.03
CA ASP A 43 -11.85 7.95 -16.02
C ASP A 43 -12.13 7.08 -17.27
N PRO A 44 -12.61 7.67 -18.38
CA PRO A 44 -12.92 6.89 -19.58
C PRO A 44 -11.67 6.52 -20.38
N SER A 45 -10.45 6.70 -19.84
CA SER A 45 -9.25 6.25 -20.55
C SER A 45 -9.15 4.73 -20.46
N PRO A 46 -9.23 4.00 -21.59
CA PRO A 46 -8.95 2.55 -21.59
C PRO A 46 -7.46 2.24 -21.38
N HIS A 47 -6.62 3.23 -21.04
CA HIS A 47 -5.17 3.10 -20.94
C HIS A 47 -4.62 3.80 -19.70
N ARG A 48 -4.42 2.99 -18.63
CA ARG A 48 -3.50 3.12 -17.46
C ARG A 48 -4.26 2.66 -16.21
N HIS A 49 -4.26 1.37 -15.88
CA HIS A 49 -3.28 0.80 -14.93
C HIS A 49 -3.05 -0.70 -15.17
N ARG A 50 -2.55 -1.06 -16.36
CA ARG A 50 -2.00 -2.40 -16.63
C ARG A 50 -0.63 -2.39 -17.30
N ALA A 51 0.09 -1.27 -17.25
CA ALA A 51 1.37 -1.10 -17.94
C ALA A 51 2.36 -0.22 -17.16
N ASP A 52 2.57 -0.51 -15.87
CA ASP A 52 3.84 -0.19 -15.19
C ASP A 52 4.20 -1.31 -14.18
N ARG A 53 3.86 -2.54 -14.53
CA ARG A 53 4.59 -3.68 -13.99
C ARG A 53 5.34 -4.25 -15.17
N GLU A 54 6.47 -3.64 -15.49
CA GLU A 54 7.57 -4.48 -15.98
C GLU A 54 7.59 -5.71 -15.06
N PRO A 55 7.64 -6.94 -15.58
CA PRO A 55 8.04 -8.06 -14.75
C PRO A 55 9.47 -7.73 -14.34
N GLU A 56 9.63 -6.97 -13.25
CA GLU A 56 10.89 -6.79 -12.57
C GLU A 56 11.46 -8.19 -12.47
N ALA A 57 12.57 -8.41 -13.18
CA ALA A 57 13.32 -9.66 -13.16
C ALA A 57 13.29 -10.14 -11.72
N PRO A 58 12.88 -11.39 -11.44
CA PRO A 58 12.52 -11.83 -10.10
C PRO A 58 13.63 -11.36 -9.19
N HIS A 59 13.32 -10.31 -8.41
CA HIS A 59 14.26 -9.80 -7.45
C HIS A 59 14.58 -11.03 -6.65
N ARG A 60 15.80 -11.54 -6.79
CA ARG A 60 16.39 -12.41 -5.79
C ARG A 60 16.41 -11.50 -4.58
N ARG A 61 15.28 -11.42 -3.87
CA ARG A 61 15.25 -11.28 -2.44
C ARG A 61 16.28 -12.31 -2.06
N THR A 62 17.45 -11.84 -1.65
CA THR A 62 18.33 -12.61 -0.82
C THR A 62 17.42 -13.09 0.29
N GLN A 63 16.86 -14.29 0.11
CA GLN A 63 16.21 -15.01 1.16
C GLN A 63 17.37 -15.21 2.11
N GLY A 64 17.46 -14.32 3.10
CA GLY A 64 18.29 -14.58 4.25
C GLY A 64 17.87 -15.94 4.81
N PRO A 65 18.65 -16.49 5.75
CA PRO A 65 18.33 -17.77 6.36
C PRO A 65 16.96 -17.76 7.08
N TYR A 66 16.28 -16.62 7.16
CA TYR A 66 14.98 -16.46 7.79
C TYR A 66 13.84 -16.23 6.80
N ALA A 67 12.80 -17.06 6.87
CA ALA A 67 11.58 -16.93 6.10
C ALA A 67 10.38 -16.70 7.02
N ARG A 68 9.50 -15.74 6.67
CA ARG A 68 8.28 -15.48 7.45
C ARG A 68 7.24 -16.57 7.21
N ASP A 69 6.80 -17.25 8.26
CA ASP A 69 5.73 -18.24 8.21
C ASP A 69 4.40 -17.62 8.69
N ARG A 70 3.51 -17.36 7.73
CA ARG A 70 2.15 -16.84 7.99
C ARG A 70 1.13 -17.95 8.29
N SER A 71 1.53 -19.21 8.15
CA SER A 71 0.71 -20.39 8.33
C SER A 71 1.06 -21.18 9.59
N ALA A 72 2.05 -20.72 10.36
CA ALA A 72 2.35 -21.26 11.67
C ALA A 72 1.07 -21.24 12.52
N ARG A 73 0.64 -22.43 12.95
CA ARG A 73 -0.49 -22.62 13.85
C ARG A 73 0.01 -23.21 15.15
N GLY A 74 -0.51 -22.71 16.26
CA GLY A 74 -0.01 -23.01 17.60
C GLY A 74 0.93 -21.91 18.09
N GLN A 75 1.32 -21.99 19.36
CA GLN A 75 2.29 -21.07 19.99
C GLN A 75 3.68 -21.72 19.92
N PRO A 76 4.44 -21.62 18.81
CA PRO A 76 5.77 -22.17 18.74
C PRO A 76 6.69 -21.40 19.70
N TYR A 77 7.71 -22.07 20.23
CA TYR A 77 8.71 -21.45 21.09
C TYR A 77 9.92 -21.02 20.24
N CYS A 78 10.38 -19.79 20.43
CA CYS A 78 11.56 -19.28 19.74
C CYS A 78 12.81 -20.06 20.12
N ARG A 79 13.61 -20.46 19.14
CA ARG A 79 14.87 -21.20 19.37
C ARG A 79 15.90 -20.42 20.19
N GLU A 80 15.94 -19.09 20.03
CA GLU A 80 16.98 -18.24 20.63
C GLU A 80 16.65 -17.85 22.08
N CYS A 81 15.41 -17.47 22.38
CA CYS A 81 15.00 -17.04 23.72
C CYS A 81 14.12 -18.04 24.47
N SER A 82 13.69 -19.13 23.83
CA SER A 82 12.78 -20.15 24.40
C SER A 82 11.41 -19.62 24.84
N GLU A 83 11.03 -18.41 24.42
CA GLU A 83 9.73 -17.79 24.72
C GLU A 83 8.69 -18.11 23.63
N PRO A 84 7.38 -18.14 23.96
CA PRO A 84 6.33 -18.34 22.97
C PRO A 84 6.29 -17.21 21.94
N ILE A 85 6.08 -17.56 20.67
CA ILE A 85 5.87 -16.62 19.56
C ILE A 85 4.37 -16.49 19.32
N ALA A 86 3.90 -15.25 19.22
CA ALA A 86 2.51 -14.95 18.88
C ALA A 86 2.18 -15.34 17.43
N ASP A 87 0.92 -15.73 17.20
CA ASP A 87 0.42 -16.05 15.86
C ASP A 87 0.67 -14.90 14.87
N GLY A 88 1.28 -15.21 13.72
CA GLY A 88 1.52 -14.25 12.63
C GLY A 88 2.88 -13.53 12.66
N GLU A 89 3.69 -13.74 13.69
CA GLU A 89 5.04 -13.19 13.83
C GLU A 89 6.14 -14.26 13.83
N VAL A 90 5.81 -15.47 13.37
CA VAL A 90 6.74 -16.59 13.29
C VAL A 90 7.63 -16.46 12.06
N PHE A 91 8.93 -16.47 12.28
CA PHE A 91 9.94 -16.66 11.24
C PHE A 91 10.59 -18.02 11.42
N ARG A 92 11.10 -18.62 10.35
CA ARG A 92 11.84 -19.88 10.40
C ARG A 92 13.26 -19.68 9.93
N ASP A 93 14.22 -20.21 10.68
CA ASP A 93 15.61 -20.32 10.23
C ASP A 93 15.76 -21.35 9.09
N ASP A 94 16.98 -21.50 8.56
CA ASP A 94 17.32 -22.44 7.47
C ASP A 94 17.06 -23.92 7.86
N GLY A 95 17.11 -24.22 9.17
CA GLY A 95 16.75 -25.52 9.74
C GLY A 95 15.24 -25.70 9.99
N GLY A 96 14.43 -24.70 9.66
CA GLY A 96 12.98 -24.72 9.87
C GLY A 96 12.54 -24.41 11.30
N ALA A 97 13.46 -24.02 12.20
CA ALA A 97 13.12 -23.75 13.59
C ALA A 97 12.48 -22.35 13.74
N PRO A 98 11.44 -22.23 14.57
CA PRO A 98 10.73 -20.97 14.77
C PRO A 98 11.57 -19.96 15.57
N VAL A 99 11.60 -18.70 15.12
CA VAL A 99 12.27 -17.57 15.77
C VAL A 99 11.41 -16.30 15.70
N HIS A 100 11.53 -15.42 16.71
CA HIS A 100 10.89 -14.10 16.67
C HIS A 100 11.56 -13.20 15.64
N GLY A 101 10.82 -12.22 15.12
CA GLY A 101 11.39 -11.20 14.24
C GLY A 101 12.47 -10.33 14.89
N ASP A 102 12.43 -10.18 16.22
CA ASP A 102 13.41 -9.42 16.99
C ASP A 102 14.63 -10.26 17.40
N CYS A 103 14.52 -11.59 17.34
CA CYS A 103 15.64 -12.51 17.54
C CYS A 103 16.46 -12.74 16.25
N ILE A 104 16.01 -12.20 15.11
CA ILE A 104 16.75 -12.25 13.84
C ILE A 104 17.81 -11.13 13.83
N PRO A 105 19.08 -11.43 13.46
CA PRO A 105 20.11 -10.41 13.31
C PRO A 105 19.71 -9.29 12.33
N ARG A 106 20.11 -8.05 12.65
CA ARG A 106 19.81 -6.88 11.82
C ARG A 106 20.43 -7.02 10.44
N GLY A 107 19.59 -6.96 9.40
CA GLY A 107 19.99 -7.12 7.99
C GLY A 107 19.58 -8.47 7.37
N GLU A 108 19.14 -9.43 8.18
CA GLU A 108 18.72 -10.77 7.72
C GLU A 108 17.21 -11.01 7.84
N ARG A 109 16.46 -10.01 8.35
CA ARG A 109 15.00 -10.04 8.43
C ARG A 109 14.39 -9.80 7.03
N PRO A 110 13.48 -10.68 6.56
CA PRO A 110 12.86 -10.59 5.23
C PRO A 110 11.78 -9.50 5.10
#